data_AF-A0A3B9GHB2-F1
#
_entry.id   AF-A0A3B9GHB2-F1
#
_cell.length_a   1.000
_cell.length_b   1.000
_cell.length_c   1.000
_cell.angle_alpha   90.00
_cell.angle_beta   90.00
_cell.angle_gamma   90.00
#
_symmetry.space_group_name_H-M   'P 1'
#
loop_
_entity.id
_entity.type
_entity.pdbx_description
1 polymer ?
#
loop_
_entity_poly.entity_id
_entity_poly.type
_entity_poly.pdbx_seq_one_letter_code
_entity_poly.pdbx_strand_id
1 'polypeptide(L)'
;MRCSGSASAPKASRSPEEVCSTLRPAPAKPGFLRRLSARLLRAFLPSSTVSGRACLAMAEAMARTMTRAIKSAILTIIMLRFSEPPILLIVISSEQYGQERAAMDFCVLGLLLMGPLSLYQLNAAFERSLSLFYRASLGALQASIKKLLAAGYIELASVESGGRRAKLYRIRDEGRARFTELLHEPLPESRLEETALARYFFLGLVPSSGERVAILDRIIADASRSLAGLEASKSELSKISVPASYAGILSYQVGTLDYGITAHKAAIRWFKRRRALERAKARLETDKDH
;
A
#
# COMPACT_ATOMS: atom_id res chain seq x y z
N MET A 1 63.11 44.34 -20.40
CA MET A 1 63.50 43.82 -19.06
C MET A 1 63.17 42.33 -19.02
N ARG A 2 64.00 41.58 -18.28
CA ARG A 2 64.18 40.12 -18.26
C ARG A 2 62.97 39.28 -17.79
N CYS A 3 63.09 37.98 -18.09
CA CYS A 3 62.58 36.78 -17.39
C CYS A 3 61.12 36.37 -17.70
N SER A 4 60.84 35.28 -18.44
CA SER A 4 61.06 33.83 -18.20
C SER A 4 59.91 33.17 -17.45
N GLY A 5 59.34 32.08 -18.00
CA GLY A 5 58.59 31.10 -17.21
C GLY A 5 57.39 30.47 -17.93
N SER A 6 57.61 29.27 -18.45
CA SER A 6 56.62 28.32 -18.99
C SER A 6 55.59 27.86 -17.95
N ALA A 7 54.33 27.68 -18.35
CA ALA A 7 53.44 26.70 -17.72
C ALA A 7 52.38 26.19 -18.71
N SER A 8 52.29 24.86 -18.79
CA SER A 8 51.41 24.03 -19.61
C SER A 8 49.92 24.41 -19.60
N ALA A 9 49.29 24.17 -20.75
CA ALA A 9 47.85 24.09 -20.92
C ALA A 9 47.21 22.93 -20.10
N PRO A 10 46.01 23.11 -19.52
CA PRO A 10 45.19 21.99 -19.09
C PRO A 10 44.28 21.53 -20.24
N LYS A 11 44.36 20.24 -20.60
CA LYS A 11 43.44 19.57 -21.53
C LYS A 11 42.11 19.22 -20.82
N ALA A 12 41.03 19.61 -21.47
CA ALA A 12 39.77 18.89 -21.68
C ALA A 12 38.99 18.31 -20.47
N SER A 13 37.93 19.02 -20.11
CA SER A 13 36.54 18.56 -19.90
C SER A 13 36.26 17.04 -19.94
N ARG A 14 35.68 16.52 -18.85
CA ARG A 14 34.89 15.28 -18.83
C ARG A 14 33.38 15.61 -18.88
N SER A 15 32.62 14.82 -19.62
CA SER A 15 31.17 14.95 -19.83
C SER A 15 30.34 14.49 -18.62
N PRO A 16 29.05 14.89 -18.51
CA PRO A 16 28.18 14.59 -17.36
C PRO A 16 27.78 13.12 -17.17
N GLU A 17 28.21 12.20 -18.05
CA GLU A 17 27.80 10.79 -18.01
C GLU A 17 28.68 9.91 -17.08
N GLU A 18 29.83 10.40 -16.59
CA GLU A 18 30.74 9.60 -15.74
C GLU A 18 30.42 9.60 -14.23
N VAL A 19 29.44 10.35 -13.75
CA VAL A 19 29.19 10.48 -12.28
C VAL A 19 28.11 9.52 -11.75
N CYS A 20 27.40 8.77 -12.62
CA CYS A 20 26.24 7.95 -12.21
C CYS A 20 26.46 6.43 -12.25
N SER A 21 27.62 5.93 -11.78
CA SER A 21 27.91 4.47 -11.82
C SER A 21 28.33 3.81 -10.49
N THR A 22 28.40 4.51 -9.35
CA THR A 22 29.02 3.97 -8.12
C THR A 22 28.09 3.62 -6.95
N LEU A 23 26.78 3.44 -7.16
CA LEU A 23 25.88 2.92 -6.11
C LEU A 23 24.97 1.79 -6.64
N ARG A 24 25.56 0.60 -6.84
CA ARG A 24 24.82 -0.67 -6.82
C ARG A 24 25.10 -1.38 -5.49
N PRO A 25 24.08 -1.79 -4.72
CA PRO A 25 24.29 -2.68 -3.58
C PRO A 25 24.78 -4.04 -4.09
N ALA A 26 25.88 -4.54 -3.53
CA ALA A 26 26.45 -5.83 -3.89
C ALA A 26 25.49 -6.98 -3.50
N PRO A 27 25.31 -8.01 -4.35
CA PRO A 27 24.49 -9.16 -4.02
C PRO A 27 25.12 -9.94 -2.86
N ALA A 28 24.31 -10.31 -1.86
CA ALA A 28 24.74 -11.12 -0.74
C ALA A 28 25.30 -12.47 -1.24
N LYS A 29 26.52 -12.82 -0.80
CA LYS A 29 27.20 -14.05 -1.21
C LYS A 29 26.34 -15.29 -0.88
N PRO A 30 26.13 -16.24 -1.82
CA PRO A 30 25.37 -17.44 -1.56
C PRO A 30 26.03 -18.24 -0.44
N GLY A 31 25.25 -18.52 0.62
CA GLY A 31 25.73 -19.23 1.82
C GLY A 31 25.95 -18.36 3.06
N PHE A 32 25.77 -17.03 2.97
CA PHE A 32 25.86 -16.14 4.15
C PHE A 32 24.80 -16.53 5.21
N LEU A 33 23.54 -16.70 4.81
CA LEU A 33 22.45 -17.12 5.69
C LEU A 33 22.66 -18.52 6.30
N ARG A 34 23.33 -19.41 5.55
CA ARG A 34 23.63 -20.79 5.98
C ARG A 34 24.74 -20.85 7.04
N ARG A 35 25.73 -19.93 6.96
CA ARG A 35 26.78 -19.79 7.98
C ARG A 35 26.29 -19.04 9.22
N LEU A 36 25.36 -18.09 9.04
CA LEU A 36 24.74 -17.35 10.13
C LEU A 36 23.84 -18.27 10.97
N SER A 37 23.01 -19.10 10.33
CA SER A 37 22.13 -20.06 11.02
C SER A 37 22.90 -21.11 11.81
N ALA A 38 23.99 -21.65 11.26
CA ALA A 38 24.81 -22.68 11.93
C ALA A 38 25.59 -22.12 13.13
N ARG A 39 26.01 -20.85 13.09
CA ARG A 39 26.66 -20.17 14.23
C ARG A 39 25.66 -19.85 15.35
N LEU A 40 24.45 -19.40 15.00
CA LEU A 40 23.39 -19.13 15.98
C LEU A 40 22.89 -20.41 16.67
N LEU A 41 22.79 -21.53 15.93
CA LEU A 41 22.41 -22.83 16.49
C LEU A 41 23.45 -23.42 17.45
N ARG A 42 24.76 -23.20 17.20
CA ARG A 42 25.84 -23.64 18.11
C ARG A 42 25.99 -22.79 19.37
N ALA A 43 25.53 -21.54 19.33
CA ALA A 43 25.62 -20.64 20.47
C ALA A 43 24.57 -20.93 21.57
N PHE A 44 23.53 -21.73 21.27
CA PHE A 44 22.36 -21.90 22.14
C PHE A 44 22.13 -23.33 22.66
N LEU A 45 22.98 -24.32 22.33
CA LEU A 45 22.86 -25.70 22.83
C LEU A 45 24.14 -26.09 23.58
N PRO A 46 24.07 -26.45 24.89
CA PRO A 46 25.24 -26.85 25.65
C PRO A 46 25.80 -28.18 25.09
N SER A 47 27.07 -28.16 24.71
CA SER A 47 27.76 -29.20 23.93
C SER A 47 28.28 -30.39 24.77
N SER A 48 27.75 -30.63 25.97
CA SER A 48 28.35 -31.56 26.95
C SER A 48 27.56 -32.84 27.26
N THR A 49 26.46 -33.17 26.58
CA THR A 49 25.81 -34.50 26.75
C THR A 49 25.46 -35.19 25.44
N VAL A 50 25.53 -36.53 25.43
CA VAL A 50 25.26 -37.40 24.27
C VAL A 50 23.85 -37.17 23.69
N SER A 51 22.89 -36.75 24.52
CA SER A 51 21.53 -36.32 24.14
C SER A 51 21.50 -35.06 23.25
N GLY A 52 22.41 -34.11 23.48
CA GLY A 52 22.48 -32.85 22.72
C GLY A 52 22.94 -33.04 21.26
N ARG A 53 23.82 -34.02 21.00
CA ARG A 53 24.29 -34.33 19.64
C ARG A 53 23.21 -35.03 18.81
N ALA A 54 22.41 -35.90 19.43
CA ALA A 54 21.26 -36.53 18.79
C ALA A 54 20.17 -35.47 18.45
N CYS A 55 19.91 -34.54 19.37
CA CYS A 55 18.94 -33.47 19.16
C CYS A 55 19.38 -32.47 18.06
N LEU A 56 20.67 -32.16 17.98
CA LEU A 56 21.23 -31.31 16.93
C LEU A 56 21.19 -31.99 15.56
N ALA A 57 21.49 -33.29 15.48
CA ALA A 57 21.40 -34.06 14.24
C ALA A 57 19.95 -34.20 13.75
N MET A 58 18.99 -34.36 14.68
CA MET A 58 17.56 -34.43 14.37
C MET A 58 17.03 -33.06 13.89
N ALA A 59 17.46 -31.95 14.51
CA ALA A 59 17.14 -30.60 14.08
C ALA A 59 17.73 -30.25 12.70
N GLU A 60 18.97 -30.67 12.42
CA GLU A 60 19.61 -30.49 11.11
C GLU A 60 18.99 -31.38 10.01
N ALA A 61 18.51 -32.58 10.36
CA ALA A 61 17.75 -33.43 9.44
C ALA A 61 16.37 -32.83 9.13
N MET A 62 15.64 -32.37 10.15
CA MET A 62 14.31 -31.77 10.00
C MET A 62 14.35 -30.43 9.23
N ALA A 63 15.43 -29.65 9.40
CA ALA A 63 15.66 -28.42 8.65
C ALA A 63 16.00 -28.63 7.16
N ARG A 64 16.37 -29.85 6.75
CA ARG A 64 16.68 -30.22 5.36
C ARG A 64 15.46 -30.71 4.57
N THR A 65 14.45 -31.27 5.24
CA THR A 65 13.23 -31.81 4.61
C THR A 65 12.05 -30.85 4.53
N MET A 66 12.09 -29.71 5.22
CA MET A 66 10.93 -28.80 5.30
C MET A 66 10.93 -27.70 4.23
N THR A 67 9.81 -27.60 3.50
CA THR A 67 9.53 -26.58 2.47
C THR A 67 9.56 -25.17 3.08
N ARG A 68 9.90 -24.16 2.26
CA ARG A 68 10.07 -22.74 2.69
C ARG A 68 8.93 -22.19 3.54
N ALA A 69 7.69 -22.63 3.32
CA ALA A 69 6.51 -22.22 4.07
C ALA A 69 6.55 -22.61 5.56
N ILE A 70 7.03 -23.82 5.88
CA ILE A 70 7.06 -24.33 7.26
C ILE A 70 8.21 -23.70 8.06
N LYS A 71 9.34 -23.43 7.39
CA LYS A 71 10.48 -22.71 7.98
C LYS A 71 10.11 -21.27 8.37
N SER A 72 9.21 -20.64 7.60
CA SER A 72 8.65 -19.32 7.91
C SER A 72 7.75 -19.37 9.16
N ALA A 73 6.82 -20.32 9.22
CA ALA A 73 5.88 -20.44 10.34
C ALA A 73 6.59 -20.72 11.68
N ILE A 74 7.61 -21.59 11.67
CA ILE A 74 8.36 -21.94 12.89
C ILE A 74 9.25 -20.77 13.35
N LEU A 75 9.85 -20.01 12.42
CA LEU A 75 10.63 -18.82 12.78
C LEU A 75 9.73 -17.71 13.35
N THR A 76 8.50 -17.57 12.84
CA THR A 76 7.48 -16.67 13.40
C THR A 76 7.04 -17.10 14.80
N ILE A 77 6.85 -18.40 15.04
CA ILE A 77 6.46 -18.94 16.36
C ILE A 77 7.60 -18.82 17.40
N ILE A 78 8.85 -19.03 16.98
CA ILE A 78 10.03 -18.89 17.86
C ILE A 78 10.29 -17.42 18.22
N MET A 79 10.02 -16.48 17.29
CA MET A 79 10.12 -15.04 17.55
C MET A 79 9.01 -14.51 18.48
N LEU A 80 7.92 -15.26 18.68
CA LEU A 80 6.81 -14.91 19.58
C LEU A 80 7.01 -15.35 21.04
N ARG A 81 8.08 -16.10 21.37
CA ARG A 81 8.27 -16.69 22.72
C ARG A 81 9.42 -16.12 23.56
N PHE A 82 10.14 -15.10 23.11
CA PHE A 82 11.20 -14.45 23.88
C PHE A 82 11.00 -12.93 23.93
N SER A 83 10.55 -12.44 25.09
CA SER A 83 10.71 -11.08 25.65
C SER A 83 10.40 -9.86 24.76
N GLU A 84 9.28 -9.18 25.07
CA GLU A 84 9.02 -7.71 25.06
C GLU A 84 9.80 -6.78 24.08
N PRO A 85 9.12 -5.78 23.47
CA PRO A 85 8.25 -5.92 22.32
C PRO A 85 8.90 -5.25 21.10
N PRO A 86 9.34 -6.01 20.09
CA PRO A 86 9.45 -5.48 18.76
C PRO A 86 8.33 -6.08 17.90
N ILE A 87 8.01 -5.44 16.79
CA ILE A 87 7.29 -6.02 15.64
C ILE A 87 5.77 -5.78 15.62
N LEU A 88 5.39 -4.52 15.37
CA LEU A 88 4.33 -4.20 14.40
C LEU A 88 4.91 -3.95 12.98
N LEU A 89 6.18 -4.27 12.72
CA LEU A 89 6.88 -3.67 11.57
C LEU A 89 7.37 -4.62 10.46
N ILE A 90 7.17 -5.94 10.51
CA ILE A 90 7.85 -6.81 9.51
C ILE A 90 6.93 -7.85 8.84
N VAL A 91 5.66 -7.50 8.63
CA VAL A 91 4.80 -8.23 7.65
C VAL A 91 4.24 -7.30 6.56
N ILE A 92 4.56 -6.01 6.60
CA ILE A 92 3.90 -4.99 5.76
C ILE A 92 4.51 -4.85 4.33
N SER A 93 5.73 -5.31 4.08
CA SER A 93 6.55 -4.69 3.01
C SER A 93 6.42 -5.21 1.56
N SER A 94 5.59 -6.21 1.23
CA SER A 94 5.37 -6.56 -0.19
C SER A 94 3.92 -6.43 -0.64
N GLU A 95 2.96 -6.76 0.22
CA GLU A 95 1.54 -6.75 -0.12
C GLU A 95 0.93 -5.33 0.01
N GLN A 96 1.39 -4.51 0.96
CA GLN A 96 0.93 -3.12 1.07
C GLN A 96 1.43 -2.21 -0.06
N TYR A 97 2.63 -2.46 -0.62
CA TYR A 97 3.17 -1.68 -1.74
C TYR A 97 2.40 -1.86 -3.06
N GLY A 98 1.75 -3.02 -3.25
CA GLY A 98 0.85 -3.25 -4.39
C GLY A 98 -0.46 -2.47 -4.24
N GLN A 99 -0.99 -2.40 -3.01
CA GLN A 99 -2.28 -1.79 -2.69
C GLN A 99 -2.23 -0.26 -2.61
N GLU A 100 -1.14 0.34 -2.10
CA GLU A 100 -0.96 1.81 -2.12
C GLU A 100 -0.98 2.38 -3.54
N ARG A 101 -0.51 1.61 -4.52
CA ARG A 101 -0.46 2.05 -5.92
C ARG A 101 -1.81 1.99 -6.59
N ALA A 102 -2.65 1.00 -6.27
CA ALA A 102 -3.97 0.86 -6.88
C ALA A 102 -4.90 2.05 -6.55
N ALA A 103 -4.87 2.53 -5.29
CA ALA A 103 -5.65 3.70 -4.89
C ALA A 103 -5.15 4.99 -5.56
N MET A 104 -3.83 5.17 -5.70
CA MET A 104 -3.28 6.31 -6.44
C MET A 104 -3.68 6.27 -7.92
N ASP A 105 -3.52 5.11 -8.56
CA ASP A 105 -3.87 4.90 -9.97
C ASP A 105 -5.36 5.22 -10.20
N PHE A 106 -6.24 4.75 -9.31
CA PHE A 106 -7.67 5.03 -9.34
C PHE A 106 -7.96 6.54 -9.28
N CYS A 107 -7.34 7.25 -8.33
CA CYS A 107 -7.51 8.69 -8.18
C CYS A 107 -6.98 9.47 -9.40
N VAL A 108 -5.82 9.09 -9.95
CA VAL A 108 -5.28 9.72 -11.15
C VAL A 108 -6.21 9.54 -12.34
N LEU A 109 -6.72 8.32 -12.57
CA LEU A 109 -7.68 8.04 -13.64
C LEU A 109 -8.98 8.83 -13.44
N GLY A 110 -9.52 8.88 -12.21
CA GLY A 110 -10.71 9.65 -11.86
C GLY A 110 -10.56 11.15 -12.13
N LEU A 111 -9.40 11.73 -11.81
CA LEU A 111 -9.10 13.12 -12.13
C LEU A 111 -9.02 13.36 -13.65
N LEU A 112 -8.36 12.45 -14.38
CA LEU A 112 -8.19 12.58 -15.83
C LEU A 112 -9.47 12.30 -16.64
N LEU A 113 -10.46 11.63 -16.04
CA LEU A 113 -11.81 11.52 -16.60
C LEU A 113 -12.53 12.87 -16.65
N MET A 114 -12.23 13.78 -15.71
CA MET A 114 -12.81 15.14 -15.69
C MET A 114 -12.14 16.08 -16.70
N GLY A 115 -10.93 15.75 -17.17
CA GLY A 115 -10.25 16.47 -18.23
C GLY A 115 -8.74 16.26 -18.22
N PRO A 116 -8.03 16.68 -19.29
CA PRO A 116 -6.56 16.58 -19.34
C PRO A 116 -5.90 17.51 -18.31
N LEU A 117 -4.91 17.00 -17.58
CA LEU A 117 -4.23 17.74 -16.51
C LEU A 117 -2.71 17.57 -16.59
N SER A 118 -1.96 18.63 -16.28
CA SER A 118 -0.51 18.54 -16.05
C SER A 118 -0.20 17.86 -14.72
N LEU A 119 1.06 17.43 -14.52
CA LEU A 119 1.53 16.91 -13.22
C LEU A 119 1.27 17.92 -12.08
N TYR A 120 1.48 19.21 -12.34
CA TYR A 120 1.27 20.26 -11.34
C TYR A 120 -0.21 20.38 -10.96
N GLN A 121 -1.10 20.38 -11.97
CA GLN A 121 -2.55 20.45 -11.72
C GLN A 121 -3.08 19.18 -11.05
N LEU A 122 -2.56 17.99 -11.42
CA LEU A 122 -2.86 16.76 -10.70
C LEU A 122 -2.46 16.88 -9.23
N ASN A 123 -1.22 17.30 -8.94
CA ASN A 123 -0.77 17.47 -7.56
C ASN A 123 -1.64 18.46 -6.77
N ALA A 124 -1.98 19.60 -7.38
CA ALA A 124 -2.87 20.57 -6.76
C ALA A 124 -4.29 20.02 -6.52
N ALA A 125 -4.83 19.20 -7.44
CA ALA A 125 -6.12 18.54 -7.27
C ALA A 125 -6.09 17.51 -6.12
N PHE A 126 -5.00 16.77 -5.97
CA PHE A 126 -4.79 15.89 -4.81
C PHE A 126 -4.80 16.68 -3.50
N GLU A 127 -4.03 17.76 -3.42
CA GLU A 127 -3.93 18.59 -2.21
C GLU A 127 -5.26 19.26 -1.83
N ARG A 128 -6.05 19.70 -2.82
CA ARG A 128 -7.30 20.43 -2.58
C ARG A 128 -8.52 19.55 -2.37
N SER A 129 -8.61 18.43 -3.08
CA SER A 129 -9.85 17.64 -3.18
C SER A 129 -9.76 16.27 -2.54
N LEU A 130 -8.57 15.68 -2.49
CA LEU A 130 -8.38 14.30 -2.02
C LEU A 130 -7.66 14.22 -0.66
N SER A 131 -7.06 15.33 -0.20
CA SER A 131 -6.28 15.40 1.05
C SER A 131 -7.06 15.02 2.31
N LEU A 132 -8.40 15.13 2.28
CA LEU A 132 -9.28 14.72 3.38
C LEU A 132 -9.14 13.22 3.69
N PHE A 133 -8.96 12.39 2.67
CA PHE A 133 -8.97 10.93 2.80
C PHE A 133 -7.78 10.26 2.12
N TYR A 134 -6.87 11.02 1.50
CA TYR A 134 -5.74 10.45 0.78
C TYR A 134 -4.49 11.32 0.91
N ARG A 135 -3.46 10.79 1.57
CA ARG A 135 -2.15 11.45 1.66
C ARG A 135 -1.26 11.00 0.50
N ALA A 136 -1.31 11.77 -0.59
CA ALA A 136 -0.43 11.56 -1.75
C ALA A 136 0.90 12.30 -1.55
N SER A 137 2.02 11.62 -1.83
CA SER A 137 3.29 12.31 -2.07
C SER A 137 3.47 12.58 -3.57
N LEU A 138 4.21 13.64 -3.92
CA LEU A 138 4.55 13.92 -5.31
C LEU A 138 5.27 12.75 -5.98
N GLY A 139 6.14 12.04 -5.23
CA GLY A 139 6.83 10.85 -5.72
C GLY A 139 5.87 9.70 -6.05
N ALA A 140 4.85 9.47 -5.22
CA ALA A 140 3.82 8.46 -5.48
C ALA A 140 2.99 8.83 -6.72
N LEU A 141 2.65 10.11 -6.89
CA LEU A 141 1.91 10.60 -8.06
C LEU A 141 2.71 10.40 -9.34
N GLN A 142 3.99 10.78 -9.34
CA GLN A 142 4.89 10.57 -10.47
C GLN A 142 5.07 9.08 -10.81
N ALA A 143 5.19 8.22 -9.80
CA ALA A 143 5.30 6.78 -10.00
C ALA A 143 4.03 6.19 -10.62
N SER A 144 2.84 6.62 -10.17
CA SER A 144 1.55 6.22 -10.73
C SER A 144 1.40 6.68 -12.18
N ILE A 145 1.68 7.95 -12.49
CA ILE A 145 1.64 8.47 -13.87
C ILE A 145 2.57 7.66 -14.78
N LYS A 146 3.80 7.39 -14.35
CA LYS A 146 4.75 6.57 -15.13
C LYS A 146 4.20 5.17 -15.40
N LYS A 147 3.56 4.55 -14.41
CA LYS A 147 2.94 3.23 -14.54
C LYS A 147 1.74 3.27 -15.50
N LEU A 148 0.85 4.24 -15.36
CA LEU A 148 -0.33 4.38 -16.21
C LEU A 148 0.03 4.67 -17.67
N LEU A 149 1.08 5.46 -17.92
CA LEU A 149 1.65 5.66 -19.27
C LEU A 149 2.20 4.35 -19.83
N ALA A 150 3.00 3.63 -19.06
CA ALA A 150 3.60 2.36 -19.50
C ALA A 150 2.55 1.28 -19.78
N ALA A 151 1.42 1.31 -19.07
CA ALA A 151 0.28 0.42 -19.28
C ALA A 151 -0.68 0.89 -20.39
N GLY A 152 -0.45 2.05 -21.01
CA GLY A 152 -1.32 2.59 -22.05
C GLY A 152 -2.69 3.08 -21.57
N TYR A 153 -2.88 3.30 -20.27
CA TYR A 153 -4.14 3.82 -19.73
C TYR A 153 -4.27 5.34 -19.87
N ILE A 154 -3.14 6.03 -19.97
CA ILE A 154 -3.07 7.47 -20.20
C ILE A 154 -2.02 7.77 -21.28
N GLU A 155 -2.11 8.94 -21.89
CA GLU A 155 -1.16 9.43 -22.88
C GLU A 155 -0.72 10.86 -22.58
N LEU A 156 0.39 11.27 -23.21
CA LEU A 156 0.90 12.64 -23.13
C LEU A 156 0.25 13.48 -24.25
N ALA A 157 -0.72 14.31 -23.88
CA ALA A 157 -1.25 15.35 -24.74
C ALA A 157 -0.35 16.59 -24.63
N SER A 158 0.19 17.09 -25.75
CA SER A 158 0.91 18.36 -25.78
C SER A 158 -0.05 19.47 -26.18
N VAL A 159 -0.18 20.49 -25.34
CA VAL A 159 -0.92 21.71 -25.68
C VAL A 159 0.04 22.89 -25.65
N GLU A 160 0.07 23.66 -26.73
CA GLU A 160 0.76 24.94 -26.80
C GLU A 160 -0.14 26.01 -26.19
N SER A 161 0.18 26.44 -24.97
CA SER A 161 -0.49 27.57 -24.32
C SER A 161 0.53 28.70 -24.15
N GLY A 162 0.36 29.80 -24.88
CA GLY A 162 1.20 31.00 -24.74
C GLY A 162 2.69 30.79 -25.01
N GLY A 163 3.05 29.95 -25.99
CA GLY A 163 4.44 29.72 -26.40
C GLY A 163 5.25 28.72 -25.56
N ARG A 164 4.69 28.21 -24.45
CA ARG A 164 5.31 27.13 -23.65
C ARG A 164 4.51 25.83 -23.82
N ARG A 165 5.15 24.77 -24.32
CA ARG A 165 4.55 23.42 -24.36
C ARG A 165 4.35 22.90 -22.95
N ALA A 166 3.09 22.82 -22.52
CA ALA A 166 2.73 22.17 -21.28
C ALA A 166 2.47 20.68 -21.55
N LYS A 167 3.12 19.83 -20.76
CA LYS A 167 2.87 18.38 -20.75
C LYS A 167 1.56 18.12 -20.01
N LEU A 168 0.50 17.79 -20.74
CA LEU A 168 -0.77 17.35 -20.17
C LEU A 168 -0.88 15.83 -20.30
N TYR A 169 -1.51 15.21 -19.32
CA TYR A 169 -1.90 13.81 -19.39
C TYR A 169 -3.37 13.73 -19.74
N ARG A 170 -3.73 12.79 -20.60
CA ARG A 170 -5.10 12.51 -21.01
C ARG A 170 -5.39 11.02 -20.82
N ILE A 171 -6.59 10.69 -20.37
CA ILE A 171 -7.04 9.31 -20.25
C ILE A 171 -7.40 8.71 -21.62
N ARG A 172 -6.98 7.46 -21.87
CA ARG A 172 -7.36 6.66 -23.04
C ARG A 172 -8.57 5.78 -22.73
N ASP A 173 -9.19 5.17 -23.74
CA ASP A 173 -10.36 4.30 -23.54
C ASP A 173 -10.06 3.10 -22.64
N GLU A 174 -8.87 2.53 -22.75
CA GLU A 174 -8.38 1.48 -21.86
C GLU A 174 -8.27 1.97 -20.41
N GLY A 175 -7.91 3.24 -20.21
CA GLY A 175 -7.90 3.85 -18.88
C GLY A 175 -9.30 4.04 -18.30
N ARG A 176 -10.30 4.35 -19.14
CA ARG A 176 -11.71 4.42 -18.73
C ARG A 176 -12.23 3.04 -18.32
N ALA A 177 -11.91 2.01 -19.09
CA ALA A 177 -12.22 0.63 -18.75
C ALA A 177 -11.55 0.24 -17.42
N ARG A 178 -10.25 0.54 -17.26
CA ARG A 178 -9.53 0.24 -16.01
C ARG A 178 -10.10 0.97 -14.80
N PHE A 179 -10.51 2.24 -14.95
CA PHE A 179 -11.19 2.98 -13.88
C PHE A 179 -12.48 2.27 -13.45
N THR A 180 -13.26 1.80 -14.43
CA THR A 180 -14.51 1.07 -14.18
C THR A 180 -14.24 -0.26 -13.49
N GLU A 181 -13.24 -1.02 -13.91
CA GLU A 181 -12.81 -2.26 -13.23
C GLU A 181 -12.46 -2.00 -11.75
N LEU A 182 -11.65 -0.96 -11.49
CA LEU A 182 -11.21 -0.58 -10.15
C LEU A 182 -12.37 -0.19 -9.22
N LEU A 183 -13.51 0.30 -9.75
CA LEU A 183 -14.72 0.55 -8.96
C LEU A 183 -15.34 -0.74 -8.42
N HIS A 184 -15.21 -1.84 -9.18
CA HIS A 184 -15.85 -3.12 -8.88
C HIS A 184 -14.96 -4.10 -8.11
N GLU A 185 -13.64 -3.90 -8.11
CA GLU A 185 -12.69 -4.71 -7.33
C GLU A 185 -13.01 -4.67 -5.81
N PRO A 186 -12.68 -5.71 -5.03
CA PRO A 186 -12.80 -5.66 -3.58
C PRO A 186 -11.98 -4.52 -2.96
N LEU A 187 -12.48 -3.89 -1.90
CA LEU A 187 -11.69 -2.90 -1.16
C LEU A 187 -10.53 -3.58 -0.42
N PRO A 188 -9.30 -3.04 -0.48
CA PRO A 188 -8.20 -3.57 0.31
C PRO A 188 -8.44 -3.30 1.79
N GLU A 189 -8.31 -4.33 2.64
CA GLU A 189 -8.53 -4.20 4.09
C GLU A 189 -7.62 -3.13 4.73
N SER A 190 -6.37 -3.02 4.25
CA SER A 190 -5.39 -2.08 4.80
C SER A 190 -5.71 -0.60 4.53
N ARG A 191 -6.55 -0.30 3.52
CA ARG A 191 -6.89 1.06 3.09
C ARG A 191 -8.37 1.19 2.74
N LEU A 192 -9.21 0.52 3.52
CA LEU A 192 -10.63 0.36 3.24
C LEU A 192 -11.33 1.72 3.20
N GLU A 193 -11.07 2.57 4.19
CA GLU A 193 -11.69 3.89 4.31
C GLU A 193 -11.27 4.81 3.17
N GLU A 194 -9.97 4.93 2.88
CA GLU A 194 -9.49 5.80 1.81
C GLU A 194 -10.02 5.36 0.45
N THR A 195 -10.05 4.05 0.19
CA THR A 195 -10.53 3.49 -1.07
C THR A 195 -12.05 3.67 -1.20
N ALA A 196 -12.81 3.45 -0.12
CA ALA A 196 -14.26 3.66 -0.10
C ALA A 196 -14.63 5.13 -0.36
N LEU A 197 -13.93 6.07 0.27
CA LEU A 197 -14.15 7.51 0.09
C LEU A 197 -13.71 7.97 -1.29
N ALA A 198 -12.60 7.46 -1.83
CA ALA A 198 -12.19 7.73 -3.21
C ALA A 198 -13.25 7.27 -4.22
N ARG A 199 -13.78 6.04 -4.06
CA ARG A 199 -14.87 5.54 -4.93
C ARG A 199 -16.12 6.40 -4.82
N TYR A 200 -16.48 6.83 -3.61
CA TYR A 200 -17.60 7.74 -3.41
C TYR A 200 -17.38 9.10 -4.07
N PHE A 201 -16.17 9.66 -3.97
CA PHE A 201 -15.81 10.95 -4.56
C PHE A 201 -16.02 10.95 -6.08
N PHE A 202 -15.63 9.89 -6.77
CA PHE A 202 -15.80 9.76 -8.23
C PHE A 202 -17.11 9.09 -8.65
N LEU A 203 -18.02 8.77 -7.71
CA LEU A 203 -19.24 8.02 -8.00
C LEU A 203 -20.15 8.73 -9.03
N GLY A 204 -20.09 10.07 -9.08
CA GLY A 204 -20.82 10.86 -10.07
C GLY A 204 -20.35 10.69 -11.51
N LEU A 205 -19.17 10.09 -11.74
CA LEU A 205 -18.68 9.75 -13.08
C LEU A 205 -19.30 8.47 -13.63
N VAL A 206 -20.02 7.71 -12.80
CA VAL A 206 -20.72 6.47 -13.20
C VAL A 206 -22.12 6.83 -13.71
N PRO A 207 -22.47 6.61 -14.98
CA PRO A 207 -23.74 7.07 -15.54
C PRO A 207 -24.96 6.34 -14.98
N SER A 208 -24.88 5.03 -14.76
CA SER A 208 -26.01 4.22 -14.31
C SER A 208 -26.25 4.36 -12.81
N SER A 209 -27.45 4.80 -12.41
CA SER A 209 -27.83 4.84 -10.99
C SER A 209 -27.82 3.44 -10.36
N GLY A 210 -28.25 2.42 -11.09
CA GLY A 210 -28.18 1.03 -10.64
C GLY A 210 -26.75 0.59 -10.34
N GLU A 211 -25.80 0.99 -11.18
CA GLU A 211 -24.37 0.71 -10.95
C GLU A 211 -23.82 1.49 -9.75
N ARG A 212 -24.18 2.77 -9.58
CA ARG A 212 -23.81 3.55 -8.40
C ARG A 212 -24.31 2.89 -7.11
N VAL A 213 -25.54 2.38 -7.11
CA VAL A 213 -26.10 1.63 -5.98
C VAL A 213 -25.32 0.34 -5.72
N ALA A 214 -24.97 -0.42 -6.77
CA ALA A 214 -24.20 -1.66 -6.65
C ALA A 214 -22.79 -1.41 -6.06
N ILE A 215 -22.12 -0.33 -6.44
CA ILE A 215 -20.83 0.07 -5.88
C ILE A 215 -20.96 0.38 -4.38
N LEU A 216 -22.00 1.13 -3.99
CA LEU A 216 -22.28 1.43 -2.58
C LEU A 216 -22.61 0.15 -1.77
N ASP A 217 -23.34 -0.79 -2.37
CA ASP A 217 -23.64 -2.08 -1.77
C ASP A 217 -22.36 -2.88 -1.49
N ARG A 218 -21.40 -2.88 -2.43
CA ARG A 218 -20.10 -3.52 -2.24
C ARG A 218 -19.27 -2.86 -1.15
N ILE A 219 -19.19 -1.52 -1.13
CA ILE A 219 -18.50 -0.79 -0.06
C ILE A 219 -19.07 -1.16 1.32
N ILE A 220 -20.39 -1.22 1.45
CA ILE A 220 -21.06 -1.61 2.71
C ILE A 220 -20.72 -3.06 3.08
N ALA A 221 -20.72 -3.98 2.11
CA ALA A 221 -20.39 -5.38 2.35
C ALA A 221 -18.94 -5.55 2.81
N ASP A 222 -17.99 -4.88 2.15
CA ASP A 222 -16.56 -4.95 2.46
C ASP A 222 -16.28 -4.36 3.86
N ALA A 223 -16.86 -3.18 4.16
CA ALA A 223 -16.78 -2.57 5.49
C ALA A 223 -17.40 -3.44 6.59
N SER A 224 -18.48 -4.16 6.28
CA SER A 224 -19.14 -5.06 7.24
C SER A 224 -18.29 -6.31 7.53
N ARG A 225 -17.57 -6.84 6.53
CA ARG A 225 -16.62 -7.95 6.75
C ARG A 225 -15.44 -7.51 7.61
N SER A 226 -14.88 -6.34 7.33
CA SER A 226 -13.80 -5.77 8.15
C SER A 226 -14.25 -5.52 9.59
N LEU A 227 -15.47 -4.98 9.79
CA LEU A 227 -16.07 -4.82 11.12
C LEU A 227 -16.17 -6.15 11.88
N ALA A 228 -16.66 -7.20 11.23
CA ALA A 228 -16.76 -8.52 11.85
C ALA A 228 -15.38 -9.06 12.28
N GLY A 229 -14.33 -8.83 11.49
CA GLY A 229 -12.95 -9.17 11.85
C GLY A 229 -12.44 -8.42 13.09
N LEU A 230 -12.75 -7.13 13.21
CA LEU A 230 -12.40 -6.33 14.40
C LEU A 230 -13.16 -6.79 15.64
N GLU A 231 -14.46 -7.09 15.52
CA GLU A 231 -15.28 -7.60 16.63
C GLU A 231 -14.80 -8.98 17.10
N ALA A 232 -14.43 -9.87 16.18
CA ALA A 232 -13.83 -11.15 16.51
C ALA A 232 -12.48 -10.96 17.23
N SER A 233 -11.61 -10.08 16.72
CA SER A 233 -10.32 -9.78 17.35
C SER A 233 -10.48 -9.23 18.77
N LYS A 234 -11.46 -8.34 19.00
CA LYS A 234 -11.78 -7.82 20.33
C LYS A 234 -12.28 -8.92 21.27
N SER A 235 -13.10 -9.85 20.75
CA SER A 235 -13.57 -11.01 21.52
C SER A 235 -12.42 -11.92 21.94
N GLU A 236 -11.49 -12.23 21.04
CA GLU A 236 -10.33 -13.06 21.37
C GLU A 236 -9.43 -12.41 22.42
N LEU A 237 -9.15 -11.11 22.30
CA LEU A 237 -8.37 -10.37 23.29
C LEU A 237 -9.00 -10.37 24.69
N SER A 238 -10.34 -10.34 24.77
CA SER A 238 -11.04 -10.38 26.06
C SER A 238 -10.87 -11.71 26.81
N LYS A 239 -10.49 -12.78 26.12
CA LYS A 239 -10.25 -14.11 26.70
C LYS A 239 -8.82 -14.28 27.20
N ILE A 240 -7.91 -13.38 26.85
CA ILE A 240 -6.50 -13.48 27.23
C ILE A 240 -6.34 -13.01 28.68
N SER A 241 -5.86 -13.92 29.54
CA SER A 241 -5.43 -13.57 30.89
C SER A 241 -4.00 -13.04 30.85
N VAL A 242 -3.78 -11.81 31.32
CA VAL A 242 -2.45 -11.21 31.45
C VAL A 242 -2.11 -10.97 32.93
N PRO A 243 -0.81 -10.99 33.31
CA PRO A 243 -0.41 -10.59 34.66
C PRO A 243 -0.88 -9.17 34.99
N ALA A 244 -1.13 -8.89 36.27
CA ALA A 244 -1.67 -7.60 36.72
C ALA A 244 -0.84 -6.39 36.26
N SER A 245 0.49 -6.56 36.12
CA SER A 245 1.40 -5.53 35.60
C SER A 245 1.08 -5.08 34.17
N TYR A 246 0.41 -5.93 33.37
CA TYR A 246 0.10 -5.68 31.96
C TYR A 246 -1.37 -5.31 31.71
N ALA A 247 -2.24 -5.42 32.72
CA ALA A 247 -3.66 -5.14 32.57
C ALA A 247 -3.94 -3.71 32.08
N GLY A 248 -3.16 -2.74 32.57
CA GLY A 248 -3.24 -1.35 32.12
C GLY A 248 -2.84 -1.15 30.66
N ILE A 249 -1.88 -1.92 30.13
CA ILE A 249 -1.45 -1.82 28.72
C ILE A 249 -2.52 -2.45 27.81
N LEU A 250 -3.04 -3.62 28.19
CA LEU A 250 -4.06 -4.33 27.43
C LEU A 250 -5.35 -3.49 27.29
N SER A 251 -5.74 -2.73 28.33
CA SER A 251 -6.94 -1.90 28.27
C SER A 251 -6.87 -0.84 27.16
N TYR A 252 -5.73 -0.19 26.95
CA TYR A 252 -5.52 0.77 25.86
C TYR A 252 -5.48 0.09 24.47
N GLN A 253 -4.91 -1.11 24.38
CA GLN A 253 -4.92 -1.89 23.13
C GLN A 253 -6.34 -2.30 22.73
N VAL A 254 -7.14 -2.78 23.69
CA VAL A 254 -8.57 -3.06 23.48
C VAL A 254 -9.34 -1.78 23.15
N GLY A 255 -8.99 -0.65 23.77
CA GLY A 255 -9.54 0.66 23.45
C GLY A 255 -9.30 1.10 22.00
N THR A 256 -8.15 0.75 21.42
CA THR A 256 -7.85 1.03 20.00
C THR A 256 -8.77 0.22 19.07
N LEU A 257 -9.04 -1.04 19.40
CA LEU A 257 -10.02 -1.84 18.66
C LEU A 257 -11.44 -1.29 18.80
N ASP A 258 -11.78 -0.78 19.98
CA ASP A 258 -13.09 -0.15 20.21
C ASP A 258 -13.31 1.09 19.32
N TYR A 259 -12.29 1.93 19.19
CA TYR A 259 -12.29 3.04 18.23
C TYR A 259 -12.50 2.54 16.80
N GLY A 260 -11.72 1.53 16.38
CA GLY A 260 -11.85 0.94 15.03
C GLY A 260 -13.27 0.43 14.75
N ILE A 261 -13.85 -0.35 15.67
CA ILE A 261 -15.23 -0.85 15.58
C ILE A 261 -16.23 0.32 15.47
N THR A 262 -16.07 1.34 16.30
CA THR A 262 -16.95 2.51 16.32
C THR A 262 -16.89 3.28 15.00
N ALA A 263 -15.69 3.51 14.47
CA ALA A 263 -15.47 4.16 13.18
C ALA A 263 -16.11 3.37 12.02
N HIS A 264 -15.91 2.04 11.98
CA HIS A 264 -16.51 1.18 10.95
C HIS A 264 -18.05 1.19 11.00
N LYS A 265 -18.63 1.11 12.21
CA LYS A 265 -20.09 1.22 12.39
C LYS A 265 -20.62 2.57 11.91
N ALA A 266 -19.91 3.66 12.19
CA ALA A 266 -20.27 4.99 11.72
C ALA A 266 -20.19 5.09 10.18
N ALA A 267 -19.11 4.61 9.58
CA ALA A 267 -18.90 4.59 8.13
C ALA A 267 -19.99 3.78 7.41
N ILE A 268 -20.27 2.55 7.86
CA ILE A 268 -21.34 1.69 7.30
C ILE A 268 -22.68 2.42 7.35
N ARG A 269 -23.01 3.06 8.48
CA ARG A 269 -24.25 3.82 8.63
C ARG A 269 -24.31 4.99 7.65
N TRP A 270 -23.19 5.69 7.45
CA TRP A 270 -23.10 6.79 6.50
C TRP A 270 -23.31 6.32 5.05
N PHE A 271 -22.61 5.26 4.62
CA PHE A 271 -22.78 4.69 3.29
C PHE A 271 -24.19 4.14 3.04
N LYS A 272 -24.82 3.49 4.04
CA LYS A 272 -26.23 3.06 3.94
C LYS A 272 -27.17 4.24 3.67
N ARG A 273 -26.97 5.39 4.33
CA ARG A 273 -27.75 6.61 4.05
C ARG A 273 -27.51 7.14 2.65
N ARG A 274 -26.25 7.18 2.18
CA ARG A 274 -25.92 7.63 0.82
C ARG A 274 -26.56 6.73 -0.25
N ARG A 275 -26.53 5.40 -0.05
CA ARG A 275 -27.22 4.44 -0.92
C ARG A 275 -28.73 4.65 -0.98
N ALA A 276 -29.36 4.93 0.16
CA ALA A 276 -30.79 5.22 0.19
C ALA A 276 -31.14 6.49 -0.61
N LEU A 277 -30.33 7.54 -0.50
CA LEU A 277 -30.49 8.75 -1.31
C LEU A 277 -30.31 8.48 -2.80
N GLU A 278 -29.32 7.66 -3.17
CA GLU A 278 -29.10 7.30 -4.57
C GLU A 278 -30.27 6.52 -5.16
N ARG A 279 -30.83 5.56 -4.42
CA ARG A 279 -32.05 4.85 -4.82
C ARG A 279 -33.27 5.76 -4.94
N ALA A 280 -33.37 6.79 -4.10
CA ALA A 280 -34.46 7.76 -4.18
C ALA A 280 -34.35 8.63 -5.44
N LYS A 281 -33.14 9.07 -5.81
CA LYS A 281 -32.91 9.80 -7.07
C LYS A 281 -33.28 8.97 -8.29
N ALA A 282 -32.90 7.69 -8.32
CA ALA A 282 -33.22 6.78 -9.41
C ALA A 282 -34.73 6.69 -9.70
N ARG A 283 -35.55 6.65 -8.64
CA ARG A 283 -37.02 6.60 -8.76
C ARG A 283 -37.60 7.89 -9.34
N LEU A 284 -37.06 9.04 -8.93
CA LEU A 284 -37.50 10.34 -9.44
C LEU A 284 -37.11 10.56 -10.91
N GLU A 285 -36.05 9.92 -11.38
CA GLU A 285 -35.66 9.93 -12.80
C GLU A 285 -36.63 9.08 -13.64
N THR A 286 -37.01 7.89 -13.18
CA THR A 286 -37.95 7.01 -13.90
C THR A 286 -39.38 7.56 -13.98
N ASP A 287 -39.82 8.32 -12.97
CA ASP A 287 -41.16 8.93 -12.92
C ASP A 287 -41.29 10.17 -13.84
N LYS A 288 -40.18 10.75 -14.32
CA LYS A 288 -40.21 11.89 -15.25
C LYS A 288 -40.32 11.49 -16.72
N ASP A 289 -40.00 10.23 -17.02
CA ASP A 289 -40.00 9.69 -18.38
C ASP A 289 -41.35 9.03 -18.73
N HIS A 290 -42.32 9.05 -17.82
CA HIS A 290 -43.72 8.60 -17.99
C HIS A 290 -44.69 9.78 -17.93
#